data_AF-A0A7V9C4Q2-F1
#
_entry.id   AF-A0A7V9C4Q2-F1
#
_cell.length_a   1.000
_cell.length_b   1.000
_cell.length_c   1.000
_cell.angle_alpha   90.00
_cell.angle_beta   90.00
_cell.angle_gamma   90.00
#
_symmetry.space_group_name_H-M   'P 1'
#
loop_
_entity.id
_entity.type
_entity.pdbx_description
1 polymer ?
#
loop_
_entity_poly.entity_id
_entity_poly.type
_entity_poly.pdbx_seq_one_letter_code
_entity_poly.pdbx_strand_id
1 'polypeptide(L)' 'MKTAISVPDDIFQLSERLAKKLKVSRSAVFAMGVRKLGLEFDEDDLTARINAVCEEVDTSLDPFWKEMQSRTLPKDKW' A
#
# COMPACT_ATOMS: atom_id res chain seq x y z
N MET A 1 17.44 16.23 0.37
CA MET A 1 18.43 16.16 -0.72
C MET A 1 17.80 16.71 -2.01
N LYS A 2 18.56 17.39 -2.88
CA LYS A 2 18.08 17.83 -4.20
C LYS A 2 18.80 17.01 -5.27
N THR A 3 18.03 16.41 -6.18
CA THR A 3 18.55 15.57 -7.27
C THR A 3 17.85 15.98 -8.55
N ALA A 4 18.59 16.13 -9.64
CA ALA A 4 18.01 16.31 -10.96
C ALA A 4 17.70 14.94 -11.57
N ILE A 5 16.51 14.79 -12.15
CA ILE A 5 16.08 13.56 -12.83
C ILE A 5 15.63 13.89 -14.24
N SER A 6 15.92 13.00 -15.18
CA SER A 6 15.37 13.07 -16.54
C SER A 6 14.01 12.37 -16.54
N VAL A 7 13.00 13.02 -17.13
CA VAL A 7 11.67 12.46 -17.32
C VAL A 7 11.19 12.75 -18.75
N PRO A 8 10.32 11.92 -19.33
CA PRO A 8 9.62 12.23 -20.57
C PRO A 8 8.86 13.57 -20.50
N ASP A 9 8.75 14.28 -21.63
CA ASP A 9 8.12 15.60 -21.66
C ASP A 9 6.65 15.57 -21.26
N ASP A 10 5.91 14.54 -21.67
CA ASP A 10 4.51 14.34 -21.29
C ASP A 10 4.33 14.21 -19.76
N ILE A 11 5.23 13.51 -19.09
CA ILE A 11 5.28 13.39 -17.63
C ILE A 11 5.62 14.73 -16.98
N PHE A 12 6.57 15.48 -17.55
CA PHE A 12 6.88 16.83 -17.09
C PHE A 12 5.65 17.75 -17.17
N GLN A 13 4.97 17.78 -18.32
CA GLN A 13 3.76 18.57 -18.53
C GLN A 13 2.63 18.15 -17.58
N LEU A 14 2.47 16.86 -17.33
CA LEU A 14 1.50 16.35 -16.36
C LEU A 14 1.82 16.85 -14.94
N SER A 15 3.10 16.80 -14.54
CA SER A 15 3.53 17.27 -13.22
C SER A 15 3.24 18.77 -13.02
N GLU A 16 3.46 19.58 -14.05
CA GLU A 16 3.18 21.02 -14.04
C GLU A 16 1.68 21.31 -13.87
N ARG A 17 0.82 20.58 -14.59
CA ARG A 17 -0.65 20.71 -14.47
C ARG A 17 -1.13 20.34 -13.07
N LEU A 18 -0.62 19.25 -12.51
CA LEU A 18 -0.97 18.79 -11.16
C LEU A 18 -0.47 19.76 -10.09
N ALA A 19 0.76 20.25 -10.21
CA ALA A 19 1.36 21.23 -9.30
C ALA A 19 0.48 22.49 -9.21
N LYS A 20 0.05 23.02 -10.37
CA LYS A 20 -0.85 24.18 -10.44
C LYS A 20 -2.22 23.88 -9.81
N LYS A 21 -2.83 22.73 -10.14
CA LYS A 21 -4.15 22.35 -9.62
C LYS A 21 -4.15 22.18 -8.10
N LEU A 22 -3.09 21.58 -7.55
CA LEU A 22 -2.95 21.28 -6.13
C LEU A 22 -2.29 22.41 -5.34
N LYS A 23 -1.81 23.48 -6.02
CA LYS A 23 -1.06 24.60 -5.43
C LYS A 23 0.18 24.15 -4.64
N VAL A 24 0.92 23.19 -5.19
CA VAL A 24 2.16 22.66 -4.61
C VAL A 24 3.33 22.83 -5.58
N SER A 25 4.56 22.61 -5.12
CA SER A 25 5.72 22.61 -6.01
C SER A 25 5.73 21.39 -6.94
N ARG A 26 6.38 21.51 -8.10
CA ARG A 26 6.68 20.36 -8.98
C ARG A 26 7.31 19.18 -8.23
N SER A 27 8.32 19.47 -7.40
CA SER A 27 9.01 18.44 -6.63
C SER A 27 8.08 17.72 -5.64
N ALA A 28 7.07 18.41 -5.11
CA ALA A 28 6.07 17.79 -4.24
C ALA A 28 5.19 16.79 -5.01
N VAL A 29 4.82 17.08 -6.27
CA VAL A 29 4.07 16.13 -7.11
C VAL A 29 4.85 14.83 -7.30
N PHE A 30 6.14 14.91 -7.65
CA PHE A 30 6.98 13.71 -7.76
C PHE A 30 7.10 12.96 -6.43
N ALA A 31 7.32 13.66 -5.33
CA ALA A 31 7.41 13.04 -4.00
C ALA A 31 6.09 12.34 -3.59
N MET A 32 4.94 12.92 -3.92
CA MET A 32 3.64 12.28 -3.70
C MET A 32 3.48 11.01 -4.54
N GLY A 33 3.91 11.04 -5.81
CA GLY A 33 3.89 9.87 -6.69
C GLY A 33 4.74 8.72 -6.14
N VAL A 34 5.98 9.00 -5.74
CA VAL A 34 6.87 7.99 -5.17
C VAL A 34 6.31 7.43 -3.86
N ARG A 35 5.74 8.26 -2.98
CA ARG A 35 5.10 7.76 -1.75
C ARG A 35 3.92 6.85 -2.03
N LYS A 36 3.06 7.24 -2.98
CA LYS A 36 1.91 6.42 -3.35
C LYS A 36 2.35 5.08 -3.93
N LEU A 37 3.35 5.10 -4.81
CA LEU A 37 3.94 3.88 -5.35
C LEU A 37 4.52 3.02 -4.23
N GLY A 38 5.26 3.61 -3.28
CA GLY A 38 5.78 2.89 -2.12
C GLY A 38 4.69 2.15 -1.35
N LEU A 39 3.57 2.81 -1.05
CA LEU A 39 2.43 2.17 -0.37
C LEU A 39 1.81 1.02 -1.17
N GLU A 40 1.89 1.03 -2.50
CA GLU A 40 1.40 -0.07 -3.34
C GLU A 40 2.33 -1.29 -3.29
N PHE A 41 3.60 -1.12 -2.91
CA PHE A 41 4.61 -2.19 -2.84
C PHE A 41 5.06 -2.53 -1.42
N ASP A 42 4.58 -1.82 -0.40
CA ASP A 42 4.87 -2.09 1.00
C ASP A 42 3.84 -3.06 1.58
N GLU A 43 3.82 -4.28 1.04
CA GLU A 43 2.96 -5.37 1.52
C GLU A 43 3.25 -5.71 2.99
N ASP A 44 4.48 -5.52 3.44
CA ASP A 44 4.92 -5.74 4.82
C ASP A 44 4.35 -4.66 5.77
N ASP A 45 4.38 -3.36 5.41
CA ASP A 45 3.71 -2.31 6.20
C ASP A 45 2.20 -2.48 6.23
N LEU A 46 1.59 -2.85 5.10
CA LEU A 46 0.15 -3.12 5.06
C LEU A 46 -0.21 -4.28 5.97
N THR A 47 0.54 -5.38 5.92
CA THR A 47 0.35 -6.55 6.78
C THR A 47 0.56 -6.19 8.25
N ALA A 48 1.62 -5.42 8.57
CA ALA A 48 1.89 -4.96 9.93
C ALA A 48 0.75 -4.10 10.49
N ARG A 49 0.19 -3.19 9.67
CA ARG A 49 -0.95 -2.35 10.06
C ARG A 49 -2.23 -3.15 10.26
N ILE A 50 -2.47 -4.18 9.44
CA ILE A 50 -3.60 -5.10 9.64
C ILE A 50 -3.41 -5.90 10.93
N ASN A 51 -2.21 -6.46 11.14
CA ASN A 51 -1.88 -7.22 12.35
C ASN A 51 -2.06 -6.38 13.62
N ALA A 52 -1.61 -5.13 13.62
CA ALA A 52 -1.78 -4.23 14.77
C ALA A 52 -3.25 -4.05 15.16
N VAL A 53 -4.16 -3.93 14.18
CA VAL A 53 -5.61 -3.87 14.45
C VAL A 53 -6.14 -5.22 14.94
N CYS A 54 -5.69 -6.32 14.32
CA CYS A 54 -6.08 -7.68 14.72
C CYS A 54 -5.66 -8.06 16.14
N GLU A 55 -4.62 -7.42 16.69
CA GLU A 55 -4.19 -7.58 18.09
C GLU A 55 -5.11 -6.85 19.09
N GLU A 56 -5.76 -5.77 18.67
CA GLU A 56 -6.63 -4.95 19.51
C GLU A 56 -8.10 -5.44 19.54
N VAL A 57 -8.50 -6.26 18.57
CA VAL A 57 -9.88 -6.74 18.43
C VAL A 57 -9.96 -8.26 18.50
N ASP A 58 -11.10 -8.79 18.95
CA ASP A 58 -11.35 -10.23 18.86
C ASP A 58 -11.52 -10.63 17.39
N THR A 59 -10.49 -11.31 16.87
CA THR A 59 -10.44 -11.85 15.51
C THR A 59 -10.77 -13.33 15.47
N SER A 60 -11.25 -13.91 16.57
CA SER A 60 -11.60 -15.32 16.62
C SER A 60 -12.78 -15.64 15.69
N LEU A 61 -12.63 -16.70 14.90
CA LEU A 61 -13.73 -17.25 14.12
C LEU A 61 -14.68 -18.00 15.04
N ASP A 62 -15.98 -17.91 14.77
CA ASP A 62 -16.99 -18.73 15.42
C ASP A 62 -16.55 -20.22 15.39
N PRO A 63 -16.61 -20.93 16.53
CA PRO A 63 -16.12 -22.30 16.63
C PRO A 63 -16.69 -23.27 15.59
N PHE A 64 -17.95 -23.09 15.18
CA PHE A 64 -18.59 -23.92 14.16
C PHE A 64 -17.91 -23.72 12.80
N TRP A 65 -17.71 -22.47 12.38
CA TRP A 65 -17.08 -22.17 11.10
C TRP A 65 -15.59 -22.56 11.07
N LYS A 66 -14.89 -22.37 12.19
CA LYS A 66 -13.49 -22.79 12.33
C LYS A 66 -13.31 -24.30 12.12
N GLU A 67 -14.20 -25.11 12.70
CA GLU A 67 -14.18 -26.56 12.53
C GLU A 67 -14.58 -26.99 11.11
N MET A 68 -15.57 -26.35 10.50
CA MET A 68 -15.96 -26.66 9.13
C MET A 68 -14.84 -26.31 8.12
N GLN A 69 -14.16 -25.19 8.31
CA GLN A 69 -13.06 -24.77 7.44
C GLN A 69 -11.84 -25.69 7.57
N SER A 70 -11.49 -26.14 8.79
CA SER A 70 -10.34 -27.03 9.01
C SER A 70 -10.47 -28.35 8.24
N ARG A 71 -11.69 -28.84 8.02
CA ARG A 71 -11.98 -30.07 7.26
C ARG A 71 -11.78 -29.92 5.75
N THR A 72 -11.73 -28.70 5.23
CA THR A 72 -11.50 -28.43 3.80
C THR A 72 -10.02 -28.37 3.44
N LEU A 73 -9.14 -28.21 4.44
CA LEU A 73 -7.70 -28.20 4.22
C LEU A 73 -7.21 -29.62 3.90
N PRO A 74 -6.30 -29.80 2.92
CA PRO A 74 -5.67 -31.07 2.67
C PRO A 74 -4.99 -31.57 3.95
N LYS A 75 -5.21 -32.83 4.30
CA LYS A 75 -4.48 -33.50 5.39
C LYS A 75 -3.08 -33.88 4.90
N ASP A 76 -2.30 -32.91 4.42
CA ASP A 76 -0.91 -33.17 4.10
C ASP A 76 -0.07 -33.07 5.36
N LYS A 77 0.70 -34.12 5.60
CA LYS A 77 1.73 -34.17 6.64
C LYS A 77 2.92 -33.37 6.12
N TRP A 78 3.00 -32.11 6.54
CA TRP A 78 4.29 -31.42 6.58
C TRP A 78 5.26 -32.21 7.47
#